data_AF-A0A531M5V5-F1
#
_entry.id   AF-A0A531M5V5-F1
#
_cell.length_a   1.000
_cell.length_b   1.000
_cell.length_c   1.000
_cell.angle_alpha   90.00
_cell.angle_beta   90.00
_cell.angle_gamma   90.00
#
_symmetry.space_group_name_H-M   'P 1'
#
loop_
_entity.id
_entity.type
_entity.pdbx_description
1 polymer ?
#
loop_
_entity_poly.entity_id
_entity_poly.type
_entity_poly.pdbx_seq_one_letter_code
_entity_poly.pdbx_strand_id
1 'polypeptide(L)' 'TCTIHWETGGSSSDGICMRNDNAFSAGYVMGKEIGLVVYKVEEDGSLHGLWTIAGKEGSGTEVLTPK' A
#
# COMPACT_ATOMS: atom_id res chain seq x y z
N THR A 1 -12.89 -11.03 -3.85
CA THR A 1 -11.55 -10.60 -4.31
C THR A 1 -11.33 -9.18 -3.83
N CYS A 2 -10.16 -8.87 -3.29
CA CYS A 2 -9.85 -7.57 -2.71
C CYS A 2 -9.10 -6.74 -3.76
N THR A 3 -9.68 -5.63 -4.18
CA THR A 3 -9.09 -4.68 -5.12
C THR A 3 -8.88 -3.35 -4.43
N ILE A 4 -7.78 -2.68 -4.74
CA ILE A 4 -7.49 -1.33 -4.24
C ILE A 4 -7.46 -0.34 -5.38
N HIS A 5 -7.88 0.88 -5.06
CA HIS A 5 -7.65 2.06 -5.85
C HIS A 5 -7.07 3.13 -4.91
N TRP A 6 -5.86 3.60 -5.20
CA TRP A 6 -5.21 4.68 -4.47
C TRP A 6 -5.18 5.94 -5.29
N GLU A 7 -5.35 7.08 -4.61
CA GLU A 7 -5.00 8.39 -5.15
C GLU A 7 -3.95 9.04 -4.24
N THR A 8 -2.75 9.26 -4.77
CA THR A 8 -1.62 9.85 -4.06
C THR A 8 -1.07 11.03 -4.87
N GLY A 9 -1.12 12.24 -4.30
CA GLY A 9 -0.49 13.44 -4.88
C GLY A 9 -0.88 13.75 -6.34
N GLY A 10 -2.08 13.35 -6.79
CA GLY A 10 -2.56 13.52 -8.17
C GLY A 10 -2.26 12.34 -9.11
N SER A 11 -1.69 11.25 -8.62
CA SER A 11 -1.56 9.98 -9.33
C SER A 11 -2.54 8.96 -8.79
N SER A 12 -3.05 8.08 -9.65
CA SER A 12 -3.86 6.94 -9.23
C SER A 12 -3.13 5.62 -9.45
N SER A 13 -3.44 4.61 -8.65
CA SER A 13 -2.89 3.27 -8.76
C SER A 13 -3.94 2.22 -8.44
N ASP A 14 -4.09 1.25 -9.33
CA ASP A 14 -4.96 0.09 -9.14
C ASP A 14 -4.14 -1.12 -8.72
N GLY A 15 -4.78 -2.03 -8.00
CA GLY A 15 -4.10 -3.19 -7.47
C GLY A 15 -5.00 -4.22 -6.84
N ILE A 16 -4.35 -5.22 -6.25
CA ILE A 16 -5.00 -6.25 -5.45
C ILE A 16 -4.51 -6.15 -4.02
N CYS A 17 -5.35 -6.57 -3.08
CA CYS A 17 -5.01 -6.60 -1.68
C CYS A 17 -5.23 -7.96 -1.05
N MET A 18 -4.65 -8.13 0.12
CA MET A 18 -4.92 -9.22 1.05
C MET A 18 -4.88 -8.65 2.46
N ARG A 19 -5.69 -9.23 3.33
CA ARG A 19 -5.59 -8.99 4.77
C ARG A 19 -5.47 -10.31 5.50
N ASN A 20 -4.52 -10.39 6.41
CA ASN A 20 -4.39 -11.46 7.39
C ASN A 20 -4.21 -10.82 8.76
N ASP A 21 -5.23 -10.93 9.61
CA ASP A 21 -5.30 -10.24 10.91
C ASP A 21 -5.05 -8.72 10.81
N ASN A 22 -4.00 -8.22 11.45
CA ASN A 22 -3.57 -6.83 11.41
C ASN A 22 -2.49 -6.56 10.35
N ALA A 23 -2.18 -7.51 9.48
CA ALA A 23 -1.35 -7.28 8.31
C ALA A 23 -2.25 -7.05 7.09
N PHE A 24 -2.18 -5.86 6.51
CA PHE A 24 -2.83 -5.53 5.24
C PHE A 24 -1.75 -5.33 4.18
N SER A 25 -1.81 -6.08 3.09
CA SER A 25 -0.83 -5.99 2.00
C SER A 25 -1.51 -5.65 0.70
N ALA A 26 -0.84 -4.86 -0.14
CA ALA A 26 -1.33 -4.53 -1.45
C ALA A 26 -0.21 -4.49 -2.48
N GLY A 27 -0.47 -5.12 -3.62
CA GLY A 27 0.33 -4.97 -4.84
C GLY A 27 -0.37 -4.00 -5.77
N TYR A 28 0.34 -3.01 -6.29
CA TYR A 28 -0.22 -1.93 -7.09
C TYR A 28 0.64 -1.63 -8.33
N VAL A 29 0.01 -1.06 -9.36
CA VAL A 29 0.71 -0.57 -10.55
C VAL A 29 0.66 0.95 -10.56
N MET A 30 1.84 1.57 -10.62
CA MET A 30 2.00 3.02 -10.77
C MET A 30 2.73 3.29 -12.08
N GLY A 31 1.99 3.70 -13.12
CA GLY A 31 2.52 3.82 -14.47
C GLY A 31 2.91 2.45 -15.05
N LYS A 32 4.21 2.19 -15.21
CA LYS A 32 4.75 0.89 -15.66
C LYS A 32 5.42 0.09 -14.54
N GLU A 33 5.43 0.64 -13.33
CA GLU A 33 6.15 0.06 -12.20
C GLU A 33 5.20 -0.70 -11.29
N ILE A 34 5.69 -1.79 -10.71
CA ILE A 34 4.93 -2.63 -9.77
C ILE A 34 5.46 -2.33 -8.37
N GLY A 35 4.56 -1.93 -7.48
CA GLY A 35 4.84 -1.71 -6.07
C GLY A 35 4.21 -2.78 -5.19
N LEU A 36 4.84 -3.00 -4.04
CA LEU A 36 4.29 -3.81 -2.95
C LEU A 36 4.38 -3.01 -1.67
N VAL A 37 3.30 -3.00 -0.91
CA VAL A 37 3.25 -2.42 0.44
C VAL A 37 2.63 -3.39 1.42
N VAL A 38 3.16 -3.37 2.64
CA VAL A 38 2.61 -4.07 3.79
C VAL A 38 2.38 -3.06 4.90
N TYR A 39 1.17 -3.05 5.44
CA TYR A 39 0.75 -2.23 6.55
C TYR A 39 0.48 -3.08 7.79
N LYS A 40 0.91 -2.58 8.94
CA LYS A 40 0.32 -2.95 10.23
C LYS A 40 -0.90 -2.07 10.47
N VAL A 41 -2.05 -2.71 10.65
CA VAL A 41 -3.30 -2.07 11.04
C VAL A 41 -3.27 -1.87 12.55
N GLU A 42 -3.25 -0.62 13.00
CA GLU A 42 -3.29 -0.27 14.42
C GLU A 42 -4.73 -0.27 14.97
N GLU A 43 -4.86 -0.26 16.29
CA GLU A 43 -6.16 -0.31 16.98
C GLU A 43 -7.05 0.92 16.66
N ASP A 44 -6.42 2.07 16.39
CA ASP A 44 -7.09 3.30 15.97
C ASP A 44 -7.49 3.31 14.48
N GLY A 45 -7.21 2.22 13.77
CA GLY A 45 -7.46 2.07 12.33
C GLY A 45 -6.40 2.70 11.43
N SER A 46 -5.36 3.32 11.98
CA SER A 46 -4.23 3.79 11.19
C SER A 46 -3.44 2.64 10.58
N LEU A 47 -2.82 2.90 9.43
CA LEU A 47 -2.04 1.92 8.68
C LEU A 47 -0.58 2.36 8.63
N HIS A 48 0.29 1.64 9.34
CA HIS A 48 1.73 1.88 9.35
C HIS A 48 2.40 1.02 8.28
N GLY A 49 2.83 1.65 7.18
CA GLY A 49 3.26 0.99 5.96
C GLY A 49 4.76 0.96 5.74
N LEU A 50 5.22 -0.12 5.11
CA LEU A 50 6.52 -0.27 4.45
C LEU A 50 6.29 -0.66 2.99
N TRP A 51 6.86 0.08 2.04
CA TRP A 51 6.67 -0.16 0.61
C TRP A 51 7.98 -0.21 -0.16
N THR A 52 7.94 -0.92 -1.29
CA THR A 52 9.03 -1.04 -2.27
C THR A 52 8.47 -0.94 -3.69
N ILE A 53 9.33 -0.61 -4.65
CA ILE A 53 9.01 -0.62 -6.07
C ILE A 53 9.98 -1.57 -6.78
N ALA A 54 9.47 -2.50 -7.57
CA ALA A 54 10.27 -3.48 -8.29
C ALA A 54 11.33 -2.81 -9.17
N GLY A 55 12.58 -3.24 -9.05
CA GLY A 55 13.71 -2.70 -9.81
C GLY A 55 14.26 -1.35 -9.32
N LYS A 56 13.75 -0.82 -8.20
CA LYS A 56 14.32 0.35 -7.52
C LYS A 56 14.98 -0.07 -6.22
N GLU A 57 16.12 0.55 -5.92
CA GLU A 57 16.82 0.37 -4.65
C GLU A 57 16.09 1.10 -3.52
N GLY A 58 15.98 0.43 -2.37
CA GLY A 58 15.43 1.00 -1.14
C GLY A 58 13.94 0.71 -0.89
N SER A 59 13.47 1.24 0.24
CA SER A 59 12.09 1.13 0.71
C SER A 59 11.64 2.45 1.33
N GLY A 60 10.36 2.76 1.24
CA GLY A 60 9.75 3.90 1.94
C GLY A 60 8.80 3.46 3.04
N THR A 61 8.45 4.38 3.92
CA THR A 61 7.45 4.19 4.97
C THR A 61 6.39 5.26 4.89
N GLU A 62 5.18 4.95 5.33
CA GLU A 62 4.08 5.92 5.42
C GLU A 62 3.11 5.57 6.54
N VAL A 63 2.30 6.54 6.97
CA VAL A 63 1.19 6.33 7.89
C VAL A 63 -0.08 6.86 7.24
N LEU A 64 -1.05 5.99 7.00
CA LEU A 64 -2.37 6.40 6.53
C LEU A 64 -3.33 6.48 7.72
N THR A 65 -4.02 7.61 7.87
CA THR A 65 -5.01 7.79 8.94
C THR A 65 -6.41 7.70 8.35
N PRO A 66 -7.37 7.03 9.04
CA PRO A 66 -8.77 7.08 8.67
C PRO A 66 -9.27 8.53 8.54
N LYS A 67 -10.16 8.80 7.59
CA LYS A 67 -10.87 10.08 7.47
C LYS A 67 -12.25 10.00 8.08
#